data_AF-A0A2V8M6F9-F1
#
_entry.id   AF-A0A2V8M6F9-F1
#
_cell.length_a   1.000
_cell.length_b   1.000
_cell.length_c   1.000
_cell.angle_alpha   90.00
_cell.angle_beta   90.00
_cell.angle_gamma   90.00
#
_symmetry.space_group_name_H-M   'P 1'
#
loop_
_entity.id
_entity.type
_entity.pdbx_description
1 polymer ?
#
loop_
_entity_poly.entity_id
_entity_poly.type
_entity_poly.pdbx_seq_one_letter_code
_entity_poly.pdbx_strand_id
1 'polypeptide(L)'
;MIIIAPLAYHDHGHRLYRQPASLLVTDPTADAVQVLQAYFYRWEVEVDQKDEKDVLGVGQAQVWSKQAVSHQPAFHVASYAMLLLAAIQCFGLNSTSALPPLPHWAYASPRSASVPLS
;
A
#
# COMPACT_ATOMS: atom_id res chain seq x y z
N MET A 1 23.69 -5.16 7.21
CA MET A 1 22.49 -5.68 7.90
C MET A 1 22.04 -4.63 8.90
N ILE A 2 20.77 -4.22 8.83
CA ILE A 2 20.18 -3.24 9.74
C ILE A 2 19.24 -3.98 10.69
N ILE A 3 19.34 -3.71 11.99
CA ILE A 3 18.47 -4.30 13.02
C ILE A 3 17.53 -3.21 13.53
N ILE A 4 16.23 -3.49 13.45
CA ILE A 4 15.18 -2.58 13.88
C ILE A 4 14.67 -3.06 15.24
N ALA A 5 14.77 -2.20 16.24
CA ALA A 5 14.27 -2.48 17.57
C ALA A 5 12.75 -2.68 17.55
N PRO A 6 12.20 -3.67 18.28
CA PRO A 6 10.78 -3.94 18.30
C PRO A 6 10.01 -2.78 18.93
N LEU A 7 9.03 -2.25 18.20
CA LEU A 7 8.11 -1.25 18.74
C LEU A 7 7.25 -1.92 19.82
N ALA A 8 7.13 -1.27 20.99
CA ALA A 8 6.34 -1.78 22.10
C ALA A 8 4.83 -1.60 21.86
N TYR A 9 4.29 -2.30 20.87
CA TYR A 9 2.87 -2.28 20.57
C TYR A 9 2.12 -3.17 21.57
N HIS A 10 1.07 -2.64 22.18
CA HIS A 10 0.21 -3.39 23.09
C HIS A 10 -1.19 -3.45 22.51
N ASP A 11 -1.74 -4.65 22.45
CA ASP A 11 -3.13 -4.88 22.08
C ASP A 11 -3.72 -5.94 23.00
N HIS A 12 -5.01 -5.84 23.31
CA HIS A 12 -5.72 -6.77 24.20
C HIS A 12 -4.93 -7.18 25.47
N GLY A 13 -4.26 -6.22 26.12
CA GLY A 13 -3.53 -6.44 27.37
C GLY A 13 -2.18 -7.14 27.26
N HIS A 14 -1.66 -7.40 26.06
CA HIS A 14 -0.35 -8.04 25.87
C HIS A 14 0.52 -7.28 24.86
N ARG A 15 1.84 -7.31 25.10
CA ARG A 15 2.82 -6.73 24.17
C ARG A 15 2.98 -7.64 22.95
N LEU A 16 2.56 -7.14 21.80
CA LEU A 16 2.78 -7.71 20.47
C LEU A 16 4.16 -7.31 19.95
N TYR A 17 4.67 -8.08 18.98
CA TYR A 17 5.96 -7.88 18.30
C TYR A 17 7.15 -7.72 19.26
N ARG A 18 7.71 -8.86 19.67
CA ARG A 18 8.84 -8.92 20.64
C ARG A 18 10.19 -9.17 19.99
N GLN A 19 10.19 -9.69 18.76
CA GLN A 19 11.41 -10.01 18.03
C GLN A 19 11.85 -8.81 17.19
N PRO A 20 13.16 -8.49 17.17
CA PRO A 20 13.67 -7.43 16.30
C PRO A 20 13.49 -7.83 14.83
N ALA A 21 13.12 -6.86 14.00
CA ALA A 21 13.13 -7.06 12.55
C ALA A 21 14.56 -6.85 12.04
N SER A 22 14.98 -7.65 11.07
CA SER A 22 16.30 -7.53 10.44
C SER A 22 16.15 -7.33 8.95
N LEU A 23 16.85 -6.33 8.42
CA LEU A 23 16.90 -6.06 7.00
C LEU A 23 18.30 -6.38 6.47
N LEU A 24 18.36 -7.27 5.47
CA LEU A 24 19.58 -7.52 4.74
C LEU A 24 19.75 -6.43 3.68
N VAL A 25 20.89 -5.74 3.73
CA VAL A 25 21.20 -4.61 2.85
C VAL A 25 22.58 -4.87 2.26
N THR A 26 22.74 -4.56 0.98
CA THR A 26 24.00 -4.72 0.23
C THR A 26 25.08 -3.79 0.76
N ASP A 27 24.72 -2.53 1.06
CA ASP A 27 25.60 -1.55 1.70
C ASP A 27 25.12 -1.24 3.12
N PRO A 28 25.87 -1.63 4.17
CA PRO A 28 25.52 -1.33 5.56
C PRO A 28 25.81 0.12 5.97
N THR A 29 26.49 0.91 5.14
CA THR A 29 26.74 2.34 5.37
C THR A 29 25.67 3.24 4.77
N ALA A 30 24.75 2.66 4.00
CA ALA A 30 23.60 3.36 3.44
C ALA A 30 22.72 3.95 4.55
N ASP A 31 22.11 5.10 4.26
CA ASP A 31 21.24 5.79 5.20
C ASP A 31 20.05 4.92 5.62
N ALA A 32 19.87 4.77 6.94
CA ALA A 32 18.85 3.89 7.49
C ALA A 32 17.43 4.32 7.11
N VAL A 33 17.19 5.63 6.98
CA VAL A 33 15.89 6.17 6.57
C VAL A 33 15.60 5.81 5.13
N GLN A 34 16.55 6.03 4.21
CA GLN A 34 16.39 5.63 2.80
C GLN A 34 16.17 4.13 2.63
N VAL A 35 16.90 3.30 3.38
CA VAL A 35 16.72 1.84 3.33
C VAL A 35 15.33 1.43 3.81
N LEU A 36 14.86 2.02 4.90
CA LEU A 36 13.52 1.74 5.42
C LEU A 36 12.43 2.22 4.46
N GLN A 37 12.63 3.39 3.84
CA GLN A 37 11.73 3.93 2.83
C GLN A 37 11.64 3.02 1.61
N ALA A 38 12.77 2.51 1.11
CA ALA A 38 12.79 1.54 0.01
C ALA A 38 12.04 0.25 0.38
N TYR A 39 12.14 -0.19 1.63
CA TYR A 39 11.37 -1.34 2.12
C TYR A 39 9.86 -1.05 2.17
N PHE A 40 9.45 0.17 2.53
CA PHE A 40 8.05 0.57 2.45
C PHE A 40 7.53 0.63 1.02
N TYR A 41 8.28 1.20 0.08
CA TYR A 41 7.91 1.20 -1.34
C TYR A 41 7.74 -0.22 -1.91
N ARG A 42 8.58 -1.17 -1.47
CA ARG A 42 8.41 -2.57 -1.83
C ARG A 42 7.07 -3.14 -1.36
N TRP A 43 6.63 -2.77 -0.15
CA TRP A 43 5.34 -3.20 0.38
C TRP A 43 4.17 -2.55 -0.35
N GLU A 44 4.27 -1.27 -0.73
CA GLU A 44 3.24 -0.60 -1.54
C GLU A 44 2.98 -1.35 -2.86
N VAL A 45 4.03 -1.85 -3.52
CA VAL A 45 3.90 -2.70 -4.71
C VAL A 45 3.12 -3.99 -4.43
N GLU A 46 3.28 -4.61 -3.25
CA GLU A 46 2.52 -5.80 -2.88
C GLU A 46 1.03 -5.48 -2.63
N VAL A 47 0.74 -4.30 -2.08
CA VAL A 47 -0.64 -3.81 -1.89
C VAL A 47 -1.30 -3.58 -3.24
N ASP A 48 -0.64 -2.89 -4.16
CA ASP A 48 -1.16 -2.66 -5.52
C ASP A 48 -1.46 -3.99 -6.24
N GLN A 49 -0.56 -4.97 -6.12
CA GLN A 49 -0.76 -6.31 -6.69
C GLN A 49 -1.91 -7.07 -6.04
N LYS A 50 -2.20 -6.83 -4.75
CA LYS A 50 -3.34 -7.43 -4.06
C LYS A 50 -4.64 -6.76 -4.52
N ASP A 51 -4.67 -5.44 -4.59
CA ASP A 51 -5.82 -4.69 -5.06
C ASP A 51 -6.17 -5.04 -6.51
N GLU A 52 -5.17 -5.17 -7.39
CA GLU A 52 -5.37 -5.64 -8.76
C GLU A 52 -6.02 -7.04 -8.80
N LYS A 53 -5.64 -7.95 -7.90
CA LYS A 53 -6.27 -9.28 -7.83
C LYS A 53 -7.70 -9.21 -7.30
N ASP A 54 -7.94 -8.42 -6.27
CA ASP A 54 -9.23 -8.34 -5.59
C ASP A 54 -10.27 -7.53 -6.39
N VAL A 55 -9.85 -6.43 -7.02
CA VAL A 55 -10.72 -5.50 -7.77
C VAL A 55 -10.84 -5.91 -9.23
N LEU A 56 -9.75 -6.30 -9.88
CA LEU A 56 -9.72 -6.58 -11.32
C LEU A 56 -9.69 -8.09 -11.64
N GLY A 57 -9.57 -8.97 -10.65
CA GLY A 57 -9.64 -10.41 -10.86
C GLY A 57 -8.48 -10.96 -11.68
N VAL A 58 -7.29 -10.37 -11.58
CA VAL A 58 -6.12 -10.71 -12.43
C VAL A 58 -5.61 -12.15 -12.28
N GLY A 59 -6.02 -12.85 -11.21
CA GLY A 59 -5.78 -14.28 -11.03
C GLY A 59 -6.85 -15.22 -11.61
N GLN A 60 -7.96 -14.71 -12.17
CA GLN A 60 -9.13 -15.49 -12.58
C GLN A 60 -9.60 -15.11 -13.99
N ALA A 61 -8.80 -15.45 -15.00
CA ALA A 61 -9.08 -15.17 -16.40
C ALA A 61 -10.39 -15.81 -16.88
N GLN A 62 -11.45 -15.03 -17.08
CA GLN A 62 -12.71 -15.48 -17.69
C GLN A 62 -12.70 -15.25 -19.21
N VAL A 63 -11.67 -15.76 -19.91
CA VAL A 63 -11.51 -15.59 -21.36
C VAL A 63 -11.60 -16.91 -22.11
N TRP A 64 -12.24 -16.90 -23.28
CA TRP A 64 -12.50 -18.09 -24.08
C TRP A 64 -11.25 -18.65 -24.79
N SER A 65 -10.23 -17.82 -25.01
CA SER A 65 -9.00 -18.19 -25.69
C SER A 65 -7.84 -18.38 -24.71
N LYS A 66 -7.15 -19.52 -24.78
CA LYS A 66 -5.95 -19.79 -23.98
C LYS A 66 -4.81 -18.80 -24.23
N GLN A 67 -4.71 -18.23 -25.43
CA GLN A 67 -3.71 -17.19 -25.72
C GLN A 67 -4.04 -15.89 -24.98
N ALA A 68 -5.32 -15.54 -24.85
CA ALA A 68 -5.75 -14.34 -24.13
C ALA A 68 -5.48 -14.43 -22.62
N VAL A 69 -5.50 -15.63 -22.04
CA VAL A 69 -5.15 -15.85 -20.61
C VAL A 69 -3.75 -15.32 -20.30
N SER A 70 -2.79 -15.52 -21.20
CA SER A 70 -1.40 -15.08 -20.97
C SER A 70 -1.21 -13.56 -21.04
N HIS A 71 -2.03 -12.85 -21.81
CA HIS A 71 -1.95 -11.40 -21.96
C HIS A 71 -2.81 -10.63 -20.94
N GLN A 72 -3.78 -11.31 -20.33
CA GLN A 72 -4.73 -10.70 -19.41
C GLN A 72 -4.04 -9.97 -18.23
N PRO A 73 -2.99 -10.49 -17.57
CA PRO A 73 -2.34 -9.77 -16.48
C PRO A 73 -1.69 -8.47 -16.92
N ALA A 74 -0.92 -8.48 -18.01
CA ALA A 74 -0.25 -7.28 -18.52
C ALA A 74 -1.26 -6.18 -18.90
N PHE A 75 -2.41 -6.57 -19.47
CA PHE A 75 -3.47 -5.62 -19.83
C PHE A 75 -4.15 -4.98 -18.60
N HIS A 76 -4.35 -5.74 -17.53
CA HIS A 76 -4.94 -5.22 -16.30
C HIS A 76 -4.01 -4.26 -15.57
N VAL A 77 -2.71 -4.61 -15.45
CA VAL A 77 -1.70 -3.70 -14.87
C VAL A 77 -1.70 -2.36 -15.62
N ALA A 78 -1.71 -2.41 -16.95
CA ALA A 78 -1.73 -1.20 -17.78
C ALA A 78 -3.01 -0.38 -17.57
N SER A 79 -4.17 -1.05 -17.50
CA SER A 79 -5.46 -0.40 -17.28
C SER A 79 -5.55 0.24 -15.90
N TYR A 80 -5.06 -0.43 -14.86
CA TYR A 80 -4.97 0.09 -13.50
C TYR A 80 -4.05 1.30 -13.42
N ALA A 81 -2.86 1.24 -14.04
CA ALA A 81 -1.94 2.37 -14.10
C ALA A 81 -2.56 3.59 -14.81
N MET A 82 -3.31 3.38 -15.90
CA MET A 82 -4.03 4.46 -16.59
C MET A 82 -5.13 5.08 -15.73
N LEU A 83 -5.89 4.26 -14.97
CA LEU A 83 -6.90 4.75 -14.04
C LEU A 83 -6.28 5.57 -12.90
N LEU A 84 -5.17 5.09 -12.33
CA LEU A 84 -4.44 5.81 -11.28
C LEU A 84 -3.91 7.15 -11.80
N LEU A 85 -3.32 7.16 -13.01
CA LEU A 85 -2.85 8.39 -13.65
C LEU A 85 -3.99 9.38 -13.89
N ALA A 86 -5.14 8.91 -14.38
CA ALA A 86 -6.32 9.74 -14.58
C ALA A 86 -6.85 10.33 -13.26
N ALA A 87 -6.85 9.54 -12.18
CA ALA A 87 -7.23 10.02 -10.85
C ALA A 87 -6.27 11.11 -10.34
N ILE A 88 -4.95 10.92 -10.52
CA ILE A 88 -3.96 11.94 -10.16
C ILE A 88 -4.16 13.23 -10.96
N GLN A 89 -4.48 13.13 -12.26
CA GLN A 89 -4.76 14.31 -13.09
C GLN A 89 -6.04 15.03 -12.69
N CYS A 90 -7.08 14.30 -12.28
CA CYS A 90 -8.38 14.87 -11.92
C CYS A 90 -8.38 15.49 -10.52
N PHE A 91 -7.76 14.82 -9.55
CA PHE A 91 -7.87 15.15 -8.14
C PHE A 91 -6.58 15.69 -7.53
N GLY A 92 -5.43 15.47 -8.17
CA GLY A 92 -4.11 15.78 -7.64
C GLY A 92 -3.50 14.62 -6.83
N LEU A 93 -2.17 14.59 -6.76
CA LEU A 93 -1.45 13.60 -5.96
C LEU A 93 -1.66 13.90 -4.46
N ASN A 94 -2.01 12.87 -3.67
CA ASN A 94 -2.29 12.98 -2.23
C ASN A 94 -3.48 13.89 -1.86
N SER A 95 -4.36 14.17 -2.82
CA SER A 95 -5.55 14.96 -2.55
C SER A 95 -6.66 14.09 -1.99
N THR A 96 -7.30 14.57 -0.93
CA THR A 96 -8.51 13.96 -0.35
C THR A 96 -9.79 14.45 -1.01
N SER A 97 -9.70 15.28 -2.07
CA SER A 97 -10.87 15.88 -2.72
C SER A 97 -11.81 14.85 -3.35
N ALA A 98 -11.31 13.66 -3.68
CA ALA A 98 -12.08 12.55 -4.23
C ALA A 98 -12.72 11.65 -3.16
N LEU A 99 -12.33 11.80 -1.89
CA LEU A 99 -12.83 10.94 -0.83
C LEU A 99 -14.27 11.34 -0.47
N PRO A 100 -15.17 10.35 -0.27
CA PRO A 100 -16.48 10.65 0.28
C PRO A 100 -16.34 11.27 1.67
N PRO A 101 -17.31 12.09 2.10
CA PRO A 101 -17.30 12.63 3.45
C PRO A 101 -17.22 11.49 4.47
N LEU A 102 -16.47 11.71 5.56
CA LEU A 102 -16.33 10.70 6.59
C LEU A 102 -17.71 10.25 7.07
N PRO A 103 -17.92 8.94 7.28
CA PRO A 103 -19.20 8.45 7.76
C PRO A 103 -19.46 8.97 9.18
N HIS A 104 -20.73 9.20 9.52
CA HIS A 104 -21.13 9.86 10.78
C HIS A 104 -20.55 9.22 12.06
N TRP A 105 -20.31 7.91 12.06
CA TRP A 105 -19.75 7.18 13.20
C TRP A 105 -18.22 7.36 13.35
N ALA A 106 -17.51 7.82 12.33
CA ALA A 106 -16.07 8.04 12.38
C ALA A 106 -15.69 9.31 13.15
N TYR A 107 -16.54 10.35 13.13
CA TYR A 107 -16.28 11.62 13.83
C TYR A 107 -16.15 11.48 15.36
N ALA A 108 -16.72 10.43 15.95
CA ALA A 108 -16.67 10.20 17.39
C ALA A 108 -15.37 9.54 17.88
N SER A 109 -14.49 9.11 16.95
CA SER A 109 -13.23 8.45 17.31
C SER A 109 -12.11 9.48 17.56
N PRO A 110 -11.34 9.37 18.67
CA PRO A 110 -10.21 10.27 18.97
C PRO A 110 -9.12 10.30 17.89
N ARG A 111 -9.08 9.30 16.99
CA ARG A 111 -8.15 9.23 15.85
C ARG A 111 -8.65 9.94 14.59
N SER A 112 -9.90 10.42 14.57
CA SER A 112 -10.54 11.01 13.38
C SER A 112 -10.36 12.52 13.26
N ALA A 113 -9.65 13.17 14.20
CA ALA A 113 -9.26 14.55 14.06
C ALA A 113 -8.17 14.66 12.99
N SER A 114 -8.60 14.86 11.74
CA SER A 114 -7.76 15.29 10.64
C SER A 114 -6.91 16.48 11.11
N VAL A 115 -5.58 16.34 11.07
CA VAL A 115 -4.66 17.47 11.21
C VAL A 115 -5.01 18.48 10.10
N PRO A 116 -5.41 19.71 10.43
CA PRO A 116 -5.58 20.73 9.41
C PRO A 116 -4.19 21.16 8.95
N LEU A 117 -3.83 20.84 7.71
CA LEU A 117 -2.64 21.40 7.07
C LEU A 117 -3.00 22.79 6.53
N SER A 118 -2.55 23.83 7.23
CA SER A 118 -2.44 25.21 6.74
C SER A 118 -1.09 25.42 6.08
#